data_AF-A0A357N2B5-F1
#
_entry.id   AF-A0A357N2B5-F1
#
_cell.length_a   1.000
_cell.length_b   1.000
_cell.length_c   1.000
_cell.angle_alpha   90.00
_cell.angle_beta   90.00
_cell.angle_gamma   90.00
#
_symmetry.space_group_name_H-M   'P 1'
#
loop_
_entity.id
_entity.type
_entity.pdbx_description
1 polymer ?
#
loop_
_entity_poly.entity_id
_entity_poly.type
_entity_poly.pdbx_seq_one_letter_code
_entity_poly.pdbx_strand_id
1 'polypeptide(L)'
;MTLTRKGKHWYGSGDDDIRAVIQSFSERNGYPATDYRAAVCACGSTLFRLFDDEEAGVARRDCVACGNAHLMGDSAEYADEADPEAHECLCGSEALAIHCGVALYPGSRDVRWLYIGCRCPQCQLVGVYAEWKCEAGEVEAFLARV
;
A
#
# COMPACT_ATOMS: atom_id res chain seq x y z
N MET A 1 17.14 1.10 7.06
CA MET A 1 16.03 1.13 8.03
C MET A 1 16.33 2.10 9.18
N THR A 2 15.44 3.06 9.42
CA THR A 2 15.51 4.13 10.46
C THR A 2 14.26 4.19 11.35
N LEU A 3 13.40 3.18 11.27
CA LEU A 3 12.11 3.12 11.96
C LEU A 3 12.25 3.32 13.49
N THR A 4 11.52 4.30 14.01
CA THR A 4 11.43 4.59 15.45
C THR A 4 9.97 4.68 15.89
N ARG A 5 9.69 4.34 17.15
CA ARG A 5 8.34 4.41 17.71
C ARG A 5 8.21 5.60 18.66
N LYS A 6 7.16 6.40 18.49
CA LYS A 6 6.75 7.45 19.45
C LYS A 6 5.30 7.21 19.85
N GLY A 7 5.10 6.70 21.06
CA GLY A 7 3.78 6.27 21.54
C GLY A 7 3.22 5.13 20.68
N LYS A 8 2.06 5.37 20.06
CA LYS A 8 1.37 4.39 19.20
C LYS A 8 1.76 4.47 17.72
N HIS A 9 2.58 5.45 17.33
CA HIS A 9 2.92 5.71 15.94
C HIS A 9 4.38 5.38 15.63
N TRP A 10 4.62 5.00 14.38
CA TRP A 10 5.95 4.71 13.86
C TRP A 10 6.40 5.80 12.91
N TYR A 11 7.69 6.09 12.91
CA TYR A 11 8.30 7.13 12.09
C TYR A 11 9.57 6.60 11.43
N GLY A 12 9.73 6.85 10.13
CA GLY A 12 10.87 6.37 9.34
C GLY A 12 11.13 7.27 8.14
N SER A 13 12.30 7.15 7.54
CA SER A 13 12.78 8.06 6.49
C SER A 13 12.92 7.43 5.10
N GLY A 14 12.75 6.11 4.99
CA GLY A 14 12.91 5.40 3.72
C GLY A 14 11.95 4.24 3.53
N ASP A 15 12.04 3.65 2.35
CA ASP A 15 11.16 2.59 1.86
C ASP A 15 11.23 1.29 2.68
N ASP A 16 12.42 0.94 3.17
CA ASP A 16 12.61 -0.20 4.08
C ASP A 16 11.78 -0.07 5.37
N ASP A 17 11.52 1.18 5.81
CA ASP A 17 10.72 1.43 7.01
C ASP A 17 9.24 1.10 6.78
N ILE A 18 8.74 1.33 5.56
CA ILE A 18 7.38 0.95 5.16
C ILE A 18 7.26 -0.58 5.13
N ARG A 19 8.22 -1.25 4.49
CA ARG A 19 8.27 -2.72 4.43
C ARG A 19 8.32 -3.35 5.82
N ALA A 20 9.14 -2.81 6.73
CA ALA A 20 9.23 -3.29 8.10
C ALA A 20 7.89 -3.16 8.86
N VAL A 21 7.16 -2.06 8.66
CA VAL A 21 5.83 -1.86 9.26
C VAL A 21 4.81 -2.83 8.67
N ILE A 22 4.81 -3.03 7.34
CA ILE A 22 3.94 -4.03 6.70
C ILE A 22 4.25 -5.43 7.23
N GLN A 23 5.53 -5.83 7.26
CA GLN A 23 5.95 -7.13 7.76
C GLN A 23 5.43 -7.35 9.19
N SER A 24 5.75 -6.44 10.11
CA SER A 24 5.33 -6.54 11.51
C SER A 24 3.81 -6.55 11.68
N PHE A 25 3.06 -5.82 10.85
CA PHE A 25 1.60 -5.85 10.87
C PHE A 25 1.06 -7.19 10.34
N SER A 26 1.53 -7.63 9.19
CA SER A 26 1.08 -8.85 8.50
C SER A 26 1.32 -10.12 9.32
N GLU A 27 2.45 -10.20 10.05
CA GLU A 27 2.73 -11.29 10.99
C GLU A 27 1.69 -11.36 12.12
N ARG A 28 1.28 -10.20 12.65
CA ARG A 28 0.24 -10.11 13.69
C ARG A 28 -1.16 -10.37 13.13
N ASN A 29 -1.39 -10.05 11.86
CA ASN A 29 -2.64 -10.31 11.17
C ASN A 29 -2.80 -11.79 10.73
N GLY A 30 -1.73 -12.60 10.81
CA GLY A 30 -1.76 -14.03 10.50
C GLY A 30 -1.60 -14.36 9.01
N TYR A 31 -1.39 -13.36 8.16
CA TYR A 31 -1.05 -13.53 6.74
C TYR A 31 0.27 -12.81 6.44
N PRO A 32 1.43 -13.38 6.80
CA PRO A 32 2.71 -12.73 6.63
C PRO A 32 2.96 -12.35 5.16
N ALA A 33 3.23 -11.06 4.94
CA ALA A 33 3.62 -10.58 3.62
C ALA A 33 5.01 -11.12 3.27
N THR A 34 5.19 -11.54 2.01
CA THR A 34 6.44 -12.15 1.53
C THR A 34 7.00 -11.46 0.29
N ASP A 35 6.14 -10.84 -0.51
CA ASP A 35 6.52 -10.06 -1.69
C ASP A 35 6.09 -8.60 -1.53
N TYR A 36 6.91 -7.67 -2.03
CA TYR A 36 6.71 -6.24 -1.83
C TYR A 36 7.03 -5.43 -3.09
N ARG A 37 6.30 -4.33 -3.30
CA ARG A 37 6.54 -3.39 -4.41
C ARG A 37 6.35 -1.94 -3.95
N ALA A 38 7.30 -1.09 -4.31
CA ALA A 38 7.17 0.36 -4.18
C ALA A 38 6.34 0.90 -5.37
N ALA A 39 5.43 1.83 -5.10
CA ALA A 39 4.73 2.54 -6.16
C ALA A 39 5.68 3.54 -6.83
N VAL A 40 5.79 3.45 -8.16
CA VAL A 40 6.55 4.39 -8.99
C VAL A 40 5.71 4.74 -10.22
N CYS A 41 5.53 6.03 -10.49
CA CYS A 41 4.79 6.48 -11.66
C CYS A 41 5.71 6.43 -12.89
N ALA A 42 5.13 6.27 -14.08
CA ALA A 42 5.88 6.37 -15.34
C ALA A 42 6.61 7.71 -15.52
N CYS A 43 6.14 8.78 -14.85
CA CYS A 43 6.82 10.09 -14.83
C CYS A 43 8.02 10.15 -13.86
N GLY A 44 8.32 9.06 -13.12
CA GLY A 44 9.40 8.97 -12.14
C GLY A 44 9.04 9.40 -10.71
N SER A 45 7.82 9.89 -10.46
CA SER A 45 7.39 10.25 -9.10
C SER A 45 7.19 9.01 -8.23
N THR A 46 7.53 9.13 -6.96
CA THR A 46 7.31 8.12 -5.91
C THR A 46 6.29 8.58 -4.86
N LEU A 47 5.63 9.71 -5.10
CA LEU A 47 4.62 10.28 -4.21
C LEU A 47 3.24 10.25 -4.88
N PHE A 48 2.22 9.94 -4.08
CA PHE A 48 0.85 9.74 -4.54
C PHE A 48 -0.16 10.20 -3.48
N ARG A 49 -1.37 10.53 -3.90
CA ARG A 49 -2.56 10.46 -3.03
C ARG A 49 -3.10 9.05 -3.08
N LEU A 50 -3.43 8.47 -1.92
CA LEU A 50 -4.03 7.14 -1.83
C LEU A 50 -5.54 7.26 -1.67
N PHE A 51 -6.26 6.39 -2.36
CA PHE A 51 -7.69 6.18 -2.19
C PHE A 51 -7.98 4.69 -2.11
N ASP A 52 -8.98 4.30 -1.34
CA ASP A 52 -9.42 2.91 -1.23
C ASP A 52 -10.87 2.79 -0.76
N ASP A 53 -11.42 1.62 -1.04
CA ASP A 53 -12.65 1.09 -0.50
C ASP A 53 -12.32 -0.35 -0.05
N GLU A 54 -12.06 -0.51 1.26
CA GLU A 54 -11.66 -1.81 1.83
C GLU A 54 -12.78 -2.86 1.73
N GLU A 55 -14.05 -2.44 1.66
CA GLU A 55 -15.19 -3.35 1.54
C GLU A 55 -15.29 -3.90 0.12
N ALA A 56 -15.11 -3.06 -0.90
CA ALA A 56 -15.07 -3.47 -2.29
C ALA A 56 -13.70 -4.07 -2.71
N GLY A 57 -12.65 -3.90 -1.90
CA GLY A 57 -11.30 -4.36 -2.21
C GLY A 57 -10.59 -3.54 -3.29
N VAL A 58 -10.89 -2.24 -3.36
CA VAL A 58 -10.38 -1.33 -4.39
C VAL A 58 -9.36 -0.37 -3.79
N ALA A 59 -8.21 -0.20 -4.46
CA ALA A 59 -7.30 0.92 -4.23
C ALA A 59 -6.93 1.64 -5.53
N ARG A 60 -6.80 2.96 -5.41
CA ARG A 60 -6.31 3.86 -6.44
C ARG A 60 -5.22 4.75 -5.86
N ARG A 61 -4.20 5.02 -6.66
CA ARG A 61 -3.20 6.04 -6.36
C ARG A 61 -3.14 7.10 -7.44
N ASP A 62 -3.16 8.36 -7.04
CA ASP A 62 -3.06 9.49 -7.97
C ASP A 62 -1.70 10.14 -7.82
N CYS A 63 -0.93 10.20 -8.90
CA CYS A 63 0.42 10.76 -8.87
C CYS A 63 0.37 12.26 -8.55
N VAL A 64 1.05 12.71 -7.48
CA VAL A 64 1.06 14.14 -7.14
C VAL A 64 1.83 15.01 -8.14
N ALA A 65 2.68 14.40 -8.98
CA ALA A 65 3.47 15.13 -9.97
C ALA A 65 2.76 15.31 -11.32
N CYS A 66 2.18 14.24 -11.88
CA CYS A 66 1.54 14.28 -13.20
C CYS A 66 0.02 14.16 -13.16
N GLY A 67 -0.58 13.87 -12.01
CA GLY A 67 -2.03 13.73 -11.84
C GLY A 67 -2.63 12.42 -12.35
N ASN A 68 -1.84 11.53 -12.95
CA ASN A 68 -2.37 10.25 -13.44
C ASN A 68 -2.86 9.36 -12.29
N ALA A 69 -4.07 8.85 -12.45
CA ALA A 69 -4.67 7.85 -11.58
C ALA A 69 -4.23 6.44 -11.99
N HIS A 70 -3.96 5.59 -11.00
CA HIS A 70 -3.57 4.20 -11.19
C HIS A 70 -4.35 3.30 -10.23
N LEU A 71 -5.17 2.40 -10.78
CA LEU A 71 -5.76 1.32 -9.98
C LEU A 71 -4.67 0.30 -9.63
N MET A 72 -4.73 -0.22 -8.41
CA MET A 72 -3.70 -1.09 -7.84
C MET A 72 -4.17 -2.55 -7.85
N GLY A 73 -3.24 -3.51 -7.97
CA GLY A 73 -3.58 -4.94 -7.91
C GLY A 73 -4.67 -5.36 -8.92
N ASP A 74 -5.74 -5.95 -8.40
CA ASP A 74 -6.94 -6.40 -9.11
C ASP A 74 -8.10 -5.39 -9.06
N SER A 75 -7.90 -4.19 -8.50
CA SER A 75 -8.98 -3.22 -8.28
C SER A 75 -9.77 -2.79 -9.52
N ALA A 76 -9.21 -2.97 -10.73
CA ALA A 76 -9.94 -2.75 -11.97
C ALA A 76 -11.15 -3.68 -12.16
N GLU A 77 -11.17 -4.84 -11.50
CA GLU A 77 -12.26 -5.80 -11.57
C GLU A 77 -13.47 -5.37 -10.71
N TYR A 78 -13.26 -4.48 -9.75
CA TYR A 78 -14.26 -4.07 -8.74
C TYR A 78 -14.56 -2.56 -8.77
N ALA A 79 -13.90 -1.79 -9.64
CA ALA A 79 -13.95 -0.33 -9.63
C ALA A 79 -15.35 0.27 -9.90
N ASP A 80 -16.22 -0.43 -10.63
CA ASP A 80 -17.56 0.06 -10.97
C ASP A 80 -18.52 0.05 -9.76
N GLU A 81 -18.20 -0.73 -8.72
CA GLU A 81 -19.04 -0.90 -7.52
C GLU A 81 -18.44 -0.22 -6.28
N ALA A 82 -17.22 0.33 -6.38
CA ALA A 82 -16.50 0.93 -5.27
C ALA A 82 -16.74 2.44 -5.14
N ASP A 83 -16.65 2.96 -3.93
CA ASP A 83 -16.61 4.40 -3.63
C ASP A 83 -15.34 4.78 -2.86
N PRO A 84 -14.16 4.87 -3.53
CA PRO A 84 -12.89 5.01 -2.84
C PRO A 84 -12.72 6.36 -2.14
N GLU A 85 -12.41 6.32 -0.85
CA GLU A 85 -12.18 7.50 -0.01
C GLU A 85 -10.69 7.89 0.02
N ALA A 86 -10.40 9.18 0.18
CA ALA A 86 -9.03 9.68 0.20
C ALA A 86 -8.38 9.50 1.58
N HIS A 87 -7.13 9.04 1.59
CA HIS A 87 -6.32 9.02 2.81
C HIS A 87 -5.52 10.30 3.01
N GLU A 88 -5.50 10.77 4.25
CA GLU A 88 -4.59 11.81 4.71
C GLU A 88 -3.72 11.33 5.87
N CYS A 89 -2.48 11.82 5.91
CA CYS A 89 -1.66 11.67 7.10
C CYS A 89 -2.23 12.51 8.24
N LEU A 90 -2.02 12.09 9.50
CA LEU A 90 -2.38 12.84 10.71
C LEU A 90 -1.83 14.28 10.80
N CYS A 91 -0.87 14.66 9.96
CA CYS A 91 -0.38 16.03 9.85
C CYS A 91 -1.08 16.86 8.76
N GLY A 92 -2.14 16.32 8.13
CA GLY A 92 -2.89 16.92 7.03
C GLY A 92 -2.23 16.81 5.65
N SER A 93 -1.23 15.93 5.48
CA SER A 93 -0.59 15.73 4.17
C SER A 93 -1.24 14.57 3.42
N GLU A 94 -1.68 14.83 2.20
CA GLU A 94 -2.24 13.80 1.28
C GLU A 94 -1.16 13.12 0.42
N ALA A 95 0.07 13.65 0.41
CA ALA A 95 1.16 13.10 -0.38
C ALA A 95 1.85 11.99 0.40
N LEU A 96 1.82 10.77 -0.11
CA LEU A 96 2.34 9.57 0.54
C LEU A 96 3.29 8.83 -0.40
N ALA A 97 4.39 8.31 0.16
CA ALA A 97 5.13 7.23 -0.47
C ALA A 97 4.43 5.91 -0.16
N ILE A 98 4.11 5.11 -1.18
CA ILE A 98 3.27 3.92 -1.05
C ILE A 98 4.09 2.66 -1.37
N HIS A 99 3.98 1.64 -0.52
CA HIS A 99 4.44 0.27 -0.80
C HIS A 99 3.30 -0.70 -0.59
N CYS A 100 3.19 -1.70 -1.45
CA CYS A 100 2.35 -2.86 -1.21
C CYS A 100 3.20 -4.02 -0.70
N GLY A 101 2.65 -4.78 0.23
CA GLY A 101 3.12 -6.12 0.57
C GLY A 101 1.97 -7.11 0.41
N VAL A 102 2.27 -8.32 -0.03
CA VAL A 102 1.25 -9.36 -0.22
C VAL A 102 1.62 -10.66 0.47
N ALA A 103 0.60 -11.33 1.00
CA ALA A 103 0.68 -12.71 1.45
C ALA A 103 0.17 -13.64 0.33
N LEU A 104 0.76 -14.83 0.22
CA LEU A 104 0.45 -15.78 -0.84
C LEU A 104 -0.25 -17.03 -0.29
N TYR A 105 -0.91 -17.77 -1.16
CA TYR A 105 -1.42 -19.10 -0.81
C TYR A 105 -0.25 -20.09 -0.63
N PRO A 106 -0.30 -20.99 0.38
CA PRO A 106 0.71 -22.02 0.54
C PRO A 106 0.80 -22.92 -0.69
N GLY A 107 2.00 -23.00 -1.29
CA GLY A 107 2.25 -23.86 -2.44
C GLY A 107 1.88 -23.25 -3.80
N SER A 108 1.46 -21.99 -3.87
CA SER A 108 1.31 -21.24 -5.13
C SER A 108 1.95 -19.85 -5.06
N ARG A 109 1.93 -19.14 -6.20
CA ARG A 109 2.32 -17.72 -6.32
C ARG A 109 1.11 -16.79 -6.38
N ASP A 110 -0.08 -17.32 -6.07
CA ASP A 110 -1.31 -16.55 -6.06
C ASP A 110 -1.40 -15.69 -4.81
N VAL A 111 -1.87 -14.46 -5.01
CA VAL A 111 -2.07 -13.51 -3.93
C VAL A 111 -3.29 -13.92 -3.11
N ARG A 112 -3.11 -13.88 -1.79
CA ARG A 112 -4.14 -14.18 -0.79
C ARG A 112 -4.58 -12.95 -0.01
N TRP A 113 -3.67 -11.99 0.15
CA TRP A 113 -3.88 -10.82 1.00
C TRP A 113 -3.03 -9.64 0.52
N LEU A 114 -3.59 -8.44 0.58
CA LEU A 114 -2.91 -7.18 0.27
C LEU A 114 -2.77 -6.33 1.53
N TYR A 115 -1.61 -5.70 1.66
CA TYR A 115 -1.32 -4.65 2.61
C TYR A 115 -0.81 -3.40 1.89
N ILE A 116 -1.38 -2.24 2.19
CA ILE A 116 -0.93 -0.95 1.66
C ILE A 116 -0.24 -0.17 2.79
N GLY A 117 1.08 -0.11 2.73
CA GLY A 117 1.90 0.69 3.64
C GLY A 117 2.21 2.06 3.07
N CYS A 118 2.16 3.09 3.90
CA CYS A 118 2.47 4.46 3.50
C CYS A 118 3.50 5.11 4.42
N ARG A 119 4.30 6.02 3.84
CA ARG A 119 5.10 7.01 4.58
C ARG A 119 4.73 8.42 4.15
N CYS A 120 4.49 9.28 5.12
CA CYS A 120 4.35 10.72 4.89
C CYS A 120 5.73 11.38 4.75
N PRO A 121 6.06 12.03 3.61
CA PRO A 121 7.33 12.73 3.43
C PRO A 121 7.42 14.02 4.25
N GLN A 122 6.31 14.54 4.80
CA GLN A 122 6.29 15.77 5.60
C GLN A 122 6.65 15.50 7.07
N CYS A 123 5.97 14.55 7.72
CA CYS A 123 6.17 14.27 9.16
C CYS A 123 6.87 12.94 9.44
N GLN A 124 7.21 12.18 8.39
CA GLN A 124 7.87 10.87 8.48
C GLN A 124 7.04 9.77 9.15
N LEU A 125 5.75 9.98 9.37
CA LEU A 125 4.84 8.94 9.88
C LEU A 125 4.79 7.76 8.89
N VAL A 126 4.86 6.53 9.41
CA VAL A 126 4.78 5.29 8.64
C VAL A 126 3.70 4.39 9.25
N GLY A 127 2.86 3.79 8.41
CA GLY A 127 1.75 2.92 8.82
C GLY A 127 1.27 1.99 7.72
N VAL A 128 0.50 0.97 8.09
CA VAL A 128 -0.41 0.28 7.15
C VAL A 128 -1.72 1.07 7.16
N TYR A 129 -2.15 1.47 5.97
CA TYR A 129 -3.30 2.35 5.77
C TYR A 129 -4.56 1.56 5.39
N ALA A 130 -4.38 0.47 4.64
CA ALA A 130 -5.46 -0.40 4.22
C ALA A 130 -4.97 -1.84 4.07
N GLU A 131 -5.87 -2.80 4.25
CA GLU A 131 -5.57 -4.22 4.07
C GLU A 131 -6.83 -5.05 3.83
N TRP A 132 -6.75 -6.02 2.92
CA TRP A 132 -7.87 -6.93 2.70
C TRP A 132 -7.43 -8.25 2.09
N LYS A 133 -8.32 -9.23 2.22
CA LYS A 133 -8.23 -10.48 1.48
C LYS A 133 -8.50 -10.20 0.00
N CYS A 134 -7.57 -10.56 -0.86
CA CYS A 134 -7.76 -10.59 -2.31
C CYS A 134 -7.42 -12.00 -2.77
N GLU A 135 -8.35 -12.67 -3.46
CA GLU A 135 -8.12 -13.99 -4.07
C GLU A 135 -7.60 -13.79 -5.50
N ALA A 136 -6.55 -12.99 -5.61
CA ALA A 136 -5.95 -12.61 -6.87
C ALA A 136 -5.02 -13.70 -7.40
N GLY A 137 -4.78 -13.69 -8.71
CA GLY A 137 -3.84 -14.62 -9.35
C GLY A 137 -2.37 -14.29 -9.04
N GLU A 138 -1.50 -14.63 -10.00
CA GLU A 138 -0.05 -14.53 -9.86
C GLU A 138 0.46 -13.16 -9.38
N VAL A 139 1.27 -13.19 -8.32
CA VAL A 139 1.80 -12.02 -7.63
C VAL A 139 2.61 -11.07 -8.49
N GLU A 140 3.36 -11.56 -9.47
CA GLU A 140 4.14 -10.70 -10.37
C GLU A 140 3.23 -9.78 -11.19
N ALA A 141 2.09 -10.30 -11.68
CA ALA A 141 1.12 -9.52 -12.43
C ALA A 141 0.36 -8.54 -11.52
N PHE A 142 0.01 -8.99 -10.31
CA PHE A 142 -0.67 -8.17 -9.31
C PHE A 142 0.20 -6.97 -8.88
N LEU A 143 1.45 -7.23 -8.47
CA LEU A 143 2.38 -6.19 -8.00
C LEU A 143 2.92 -5.31 -9.14
N ALA A 144 2.81 -5.71 -10.41
CA ALA A 144 3.16 -4.85 -11.54
C ALA A 144 2.22 -3.65 -11.71
N ARG A 145 1.03 -3.71 -11.09
CA ARG A 145 0.02 -2.63 -11.08
C ARG A 145 0.11 -1.73 -9.85
N VAL A 146 1.04 -2.02 -8.94
CA VAL A 146 1.39 -1.16 -7.78
C VAL A 146 2.31 -0.05 -8.23
#